data_AF-A0A0D2GFT4-F1
#
_entry.id   AF-A0A0D2GFT4-F1
#
_cell.length_a   1.000
_cell.length_b   1.000
_cell.length_c   1.000
_cell.angle_alpha   90.00
_cell.angle_beta   90.00
_cell.angle_gamma   90.00
#
_symmetry.space_group_name_H-M   'P 1'
#
loop_
_entity.id
_entity.type
_entity.pdbx_description
1 polymer ?
#
loop_
_entity_poly.entity_id
_entity_poly.type
_entity_poly.pdbx_seq_one_letter_code
_entity_poly.pdbx_strand_id
1 'polypeptide(L)'
;MEDNPTLMESDPDYESRLEGLGSPDLVRAMRKGDWNIVSGGALDDLWDPAIHVIPGFEIPPTWRVDRSFDWGSSKPFSVGWWARSDGLPVAARDDTPRLSDQLVFPAGTLIRIHELYGWSGRADEGCRAPSSEIARRILEQERTAAVLKNLHVLPGPADTNIYQENDGKSIADKMAKAGVRWVPAIKGPGSRKTGLELLRERLKAGLARPMEEPGLFVFEGCRHFIRTVPVLPRSESDPEDVETKAEDHVYDETRYRLLAKESGGGFLGESGEGVEALFDEG
;
A
#
# COMPACT_ATOMS: atom_id res chain seq x y z
N MET A 1 20.53 -1.82 26.65
CA MET A 1 21.23 -0.87 25.77
C MET A 1 20.25 -0.62 24.65
N GLU A 2 19.73 0.60 24.62
CA GLU A 2 18.52 1.02 23.90
C GLU A 2 18.88 1.28 22.44
N ASP A 3 18.24 0.55 21.51
CA ASP A 3 18.45 0.74 20.07
C ASP A 3 17.11 0.97 19.37
N ASN A 4 16.60 2.20 19.41
CA ASN A 4 15.98 2.83 18.24
C ASN A 4 15.92 4.38 18.37
N PRO A 5 17.07 5.09 18.35
CA PRO A 5 17.12 6.55 18.56
C PRO A 5 16.40 7.35 17.47
N THR A 6 16.30 6.81 16.25
CA THR A 6 15.81 7.52 15.06
C THR A 6 14.29 7.75 15.05
N LEU A 7 13.52 6.98 15.83
CA LEU A 7 12.05 7.12 15.88
C LEU A 7 11.57 8.31 16.71
N MET A 8 12.35 8.77 17.70
CA MET A 8 11.96 9.84 18.63
C MET A 8 12.30 11.25 18.13
N GLU A 9 13.32 11.40 17.29
CA GLU A 9 13.76 12.74 16.83
C GLU A 9 12.81 13.40 15.80
N SER A 10 11.91 12.62 15.18
CA SER A 10 11.05 13.10 14.08
C SER A 10 9.61 13.43 14.46
N ASP A 11 9.11 13.07 15.65
CA ASP A 11 7.74 13.36 16.08
C ASP A 11 7.63 13.47 17.62
N PRO A 12 7.62 14.69 18.20
CA PRO A 12 7.51 14.90 19.65
C PRO A 12 6.22 14.35 20.28
N ASP A 13 5.16 14.15 19.49
CA ASP A 13 3.88 13.58 19.92
C ASP A 13 3.81 12.05 19.71
N TYR A 14 4.94 11.41 19.38
CA TYR A 14 5.02 9.97 19.09
C TYR A 14 4.49 9.10 20.24
N GLU A 15 4.84 9.46 21.48
CA GLU A 15 4.49 8.68 22.66
C GLU A 15 3.00 8.73 22.99
N SER A 16 2.38 9.90 22.85
CA SER A 16 0.95 10.12 23.15
C SER A 16 0.04 9.56 22.05
N ARG A 17 0.49 9.54 20.79
CA ARG A 17 -0.22 8.86 19.70
C ARG A 17 -0.17 7.35 19.85
N LEU A 18 0.97 6.78 20.29
CA LEU A 18 1.17 5.34 20.46
C LEU A 18 0.20 4.67 21.44
N GLU A 19 -0.18 5.35 22.53
CA GLU A 19 -1.12 4.79 23.52
C GLU A 19 -2.54 4.57 22.95
N GLY A 20 -2.89 5.23 21.84
CA GLY A 20 -4.15 5.05 21.11
C GLY A 20 -4.09 4.07 19.93
N LEU A 21 -2.93 3.48 19.62
CA LEU A 21 -2.68 2.72 18.37
C LEU A 21 -3.07 1.24 18.40
N GLY A 22 -3.46 0.68 19.55
CA GLY A 22 -3.90 -0.71 19.64
C GLY A 22 -3.57 -1.39 20.97
N SER A 23 -3.37 -2.71 20.94
CA SER A 23 -3.07 -3.49 22.14
C SER A 23 -1.71 -3.11 22.75
N PRO A 24 -1.53 -3.26 24.08
CA PRO A 24 -0.24 -3.04 24.73
C PRO A 24 0.90 -3.88 24.13
N ASP A 25 0.59 -5.06 23.61
CA ASP A 25 1.53 -5.94 22.91
C ASP A 25 1.96 -5.36 21.57
N LEU A 26 1.04 -4.81 20.79
CA LEU A 26 1.34 -4.14 19.53
C LEU A 26 2.21 -2.89 19.75
N VAL A 27 1.88 -2.08 20.77
CA VAL A 27 2.69 -0.92 21.15
C VAL A 27 4.09 -1.34 21.58
N ARG A 28 4.22 -2.44 22.34
CA ARG A 28 5.52 -3.01 22.70
C ARG A 28 6.28 -3.55 21.48
N ALA A 29 5.61 -4.24 20.57
CA ALA A 29 6.21 -4.75 19.34
C ALA A 29 6.74 -3.61 18.46
N MET A 30 5.95 -2.54 18.30
CA MET A 30 6.38 -1.34 17.59
C MET A 30 7.54 -0.60 18.28
N ARG A 31 7.52 -0.51 19.63
CA ARG A 31 8.56 0.18 20.40
C ARG A 31 9.87 -0.60 20.49
N LYS A 32 9.80 -1.92 20.68
CA LYS A 32 10.94 -2.77 21.04
C LYS A 32 11.36 -3.72 19.92
N GLY A 33 10.63 -3.76 18.81
CA GLY A 33 10.88 -4.70 17.71
C GLY A 33 10.55 -6.16 18.05
N ASP A 34 9.90 -6.43 19.18
CA ASP A 34 9.57 -7.80 19.61
C ASP A 34 8.17 -8.21 19.13
N TRP A 35 8.12 -8.77 17.92
CA TRP A 35 6.88 -9.23 17.29
C TRP A 35 6.47 -10.65 17.72
N ASN A 36 7.30 -11.36 18.49
CA ASN A 36 6.96 -12.71 19.00
C ASN A 36 5.73 -12.69 19.92
N ILE A 37 5.39 -11.52 20.47
CA ILE A 37 4.27 -11.33 21.39
C ILE A 37 2.93 -11.28 20.64
N VAL A 38 2.94 -10.99 19.33
CA VAL A 38 1.76 -10.96 18.47
C VAL A 38 1.69 -12.23 17.62
N SER A 39 1.50 -13.37 18.29
CA SER A 39 1.39 -14.69 17.64
C SER A 39 -0.07 -15.05 17.33
N GLY A 40 -0.30 -15.81 16.24
CA GLY A 40 -1.59 -16.31 15.77
C GLY A 40 -2.20 -15.55 14.60
N GLY A 41 -1.41 -14.69 13.94
CA GLY A 41 -1.84 -13.86 12.82
C GLY A 41 -1.96 -14.63 11.50
N ALA A 42 -2.49 -13.98 10.47
CA ALA A 42 -2.54 -14.51 9.11
C ALA A 42 -1.17 -14.46 8.40
N LEU A 43 -0.22 -13.68 8.94
CA LEU A 43 1.08 -13.35 8.32
C LEU A 43 2.27 -13.47 9.30
N ASP A 44 2.03 -13.83 10.56
CA ASP A 44 3.03 -13.80 11.64
C ASP A 44 4.21 -14.75 11.39
N ASP A 45 3.97 -15.87 10.71
CA ASP A 45 4.97 -16.85 10.30
C ASP A 45 5.93 -16.37 9.20
N LEU A 46 5.59 -15.27 8.52
CA LEU A 46 6.35 -14.75 7.37
C LEU A 46 6.82 -13.30 7.58
N TRP A 47 6.17 -12.55 8.46
CA TRP A 47 6.51 -11.16 8.72
C TRP A 47 7.73 -11.06 9.64
N ASP A 48 8.81 -10.52 9.08
CA ASP A 48 9.99 -10.11 9.84
C ASP A 48 10.23 -8.60 9.62
N PRO A 49 10.05 -7.74 10.64
CA PRO A 49 10.25 -6.30 10.51
C PRO A 49 11.71 -5.94 10.17
N ALA A 50 12.70 -6.75 10.56
CA ALA A 50 14.11 -6.48 10.27
C ALA A 50 14.44 -6.68 8.79
N ILE A 51 13.54 -7.35 8.05
CA ILE A 51 13.66 -7.66 6.64
C ILE A 51 12.68 -6.86 5.79
N HIS A 52 11.39 -6.84 6.18
CA HIS A 52 10.32 -6.29 5.37
C HIS A 52 10.13 -4.78 5.57
N VAL A 53 10.61 -4.23 6.68
CA VAL A 53 10.64 -2.78 6.91
C VAL A 53 12.02 -2.27 6.53
N ILE A 54 12.06 -1.39 5.53
CA ILE A 54 13.31 -0.84 5.00
C ILE A 54 13.34 0.69 5.15
N PRO A 55 14.54 1.30 5.27
CA PRO A 55 14.69 2.74 5.18
C PRO A 55 14.16 3.27 3.85
N GLY A 56 13.64 4.48 3.86
CA GLY A 56 13.23 5.16 2.64
C GLY A 56 14.43 5.52 1.76
N PHE A 57 14.28 5.35 0.45
CA PHE A 57 15.26 5.77 -0.54
C PHE A 57 14.59 6.49 -1.71
N GLU A 58 15.39 7.14 -2.56
CA GLU A 58 14.88 7.81 -3.75
C GLU A 58 14.43 6.80 -4.80
N ILE A 59 13.16 6.81 -5.14
CA ILE A 59 12.59 5.88 -6.11
C ILE A 59 13.12 6.21 -7.50
N PRO A 60 13.74 5.24 -8.22
CA PRO A 60 14.21 5.47 -9.57
C PRO A 60 13.09 5.95 -10.50
N PRO A 61 13.36 6.89 -11.42
CA PRO A 61 12.34 7.44 -12.32
C PRO A 61 11.80 6.40 -13.33
N THR A 62 12.53 5.30 -13.53
CA THR A 62 12.11 4.17 -14.37
C THR A 62 11.07 3.30 -13.69
N TRP A 63 10.96 3.35 -12.36
CA TRP A 63 10.04 2.51 -11.62
C TRP A 63 8.62 3.01 -11.80
N ARG A 64 7.70 2.06 -11.99
CA ARG A 64 6.29 2.36 -12.05
C ARG A 64 5.79 2.67 -10.64
N VAL A 65 5.12 3.81 -10.49
CA VAL A 65 4.53 4.23 -9.22
C VAL A 65 3.03 4.40 -9.40
N ASP A 66 2.26 3.75 -8.53
CA ASP A 66 0.81 3.88 -8.47
C ASP A 66 0.31 3.85 -7.03
N ARG A 67 -1.01 3.84 -6.88
CA ARG A 67 -1.67 3.88 -5.58
C ARG A 67 -2.91 3.00 -5.54
N SER A 68 -3.24 2.49 -4.36
CA SER A 68 -4.46 1.74 -4.09
C SER A 68 -5.30 2.43 -3.02
N PHE A 69 -6.61 2.16 -3.01
CA PHE A 69 -7.54 2.84 -2.13
C PHE A 69 -8.63 1.95 -1.56
N ASP A 70 -8.76 1.95 -0.24
CA ASP A 70 -9.91 1.41 0.48
C ASP A 70 -10.75 2.57 1.04
N TRP A 71 -12.04 2.57 0.71
CA TRP A 71 -12.94 3.65 1.06
C TRP A 71 -13.52 3.46 2.46
N GLY A 72 -13.48 4.51 3.26
CA GLY A 72 -14.12 4.55 4.57
C GLY A 72 -14.62 5.95 4.94
N SER A 73 -15.76 5.99 5.62
CA SER A 73 -16.32 7.22 6.20
C SER A 73 -16.43 7.11 7.72
N SER A 74 -17.30 6.22 8.23
CA SER A 74 -17.38 5.87 9.65
C SER A 74 -16.23 4.95 10.08
N LYS A 75 -15.73 4.15 9.15
CA LYS A 75 -14.48 3.41 9.24
C LYS A 75 -13.35 4.19 8.57
N PRO A 76 -12.09 3.96 8.94
CA PRO A 76 -10.96 4.60 8.27
C PRO A 76 -10.95 4.35 6.76
N PHE A 77 -10.43 5.33 6.01
CA PHE A 77 -9.99 5.08 4.64
C PHE A 77 -8.47 4.82 4.64
N SER A 78 -7.97 4.10 3.64
CA SER A 78 -6.53 3.89 3.47
C SER A 78 -6.12 4.13 2.02
N VAL A 79 -5.04 4.90 1.82
CA VAL A 79 -4.34 5.04 0.54
C VAL A 79 -2.90 4.55 0.72
N GLY A 80 -2.49 3.61 -0.12
CA GLY A 80 -1.10 3.17 -0.23
C GLY A 80 -0.48 3.62 -1.53
N TRP A 81 0.74 4.15 -1.51
CA TRP A 81 1.55 4.38 -2.70
C TRP A 81 2.59 3.28 -2.84
N TRP A 82 2.74 2.77 -4.06
CA TRP A 82 3.55 1.61 -4.37
C TRP A 82 4.52 1.92 -5.48
N ALA A 83 5.80 1.63 -5.24
CA ALA A 83 6.81 1.59 -6.28
C ALA A 83 7.06 0.13 -6.68
N ARG A 84 7.14 -0.13 -7.99
CA ARG A 84 7.42 -1.46 -8.53
C ARG A 84 8.83 -1.48 -9.11
N SER A 85 9.67 -2.39 -8.59
CA SER A 85 11.03 -2.56 -9.08
C SER A 85 11.05 -3.04 -10.54
N ASP A 86 11.96 -2.49 -11.33
CA ASP A 86 12.30 -2.95 -12.68
C ASP A 86 13.42 -4.01 -12.69
N GLY A 87 13.99 -4.34 -11.53
CA GLY A 87 15.09 -5.31 -11.40
C GLY A 87 16.48 -4.69 -11.47
N LEU A 88 16.60 -3.38 -11.72
CA LEU A 88 17.89 -2.71 -11.79
C LEU A 88 18.40 -2.31 -10.40
N PRO A 89 19.73 -2.21 -10.21
CA PRO A 89 20.30 -1.72 -8.96
C PRO A 89 19.82 -0.31 -8.62
N VAL A 90 19.43 -0.11 -7.36
CA VAL A 90 19.17 1.21 -6.78
C VAL A 90 20.42 1.68 -6.07
N ALA A 91 20.77 2.96 -6.25
CA ALA A 91 21.85 3.59 -5.49
C ALA A 91 21.47 3.63 -4.00
N ALA A 92 22.32 3.08 -3.15
CA ALA A 92 22.23 3.34 -1.72
C ALA A 92 22.47 4.84 -1.47
N ARG A 93 21.79 5.41 -0.47
CA ARG A 93 22.15 6.75 0.01
C ARG A 93 23.30 6.61 0.99
N ASP A 94 24.23 7.57 1.00
CA ASP A 94 25.38 7.58 1.91
C ASP A 94 24.98 7.51 3.40
N ASP A 95 23.74 7.92 3.74
CA ASP A 95 23.16 7.92 5.08
C ASP A 95 22.26 6.72 5.39
N THR A 96 22.25 5.68 4.54
CA THR A 96 21.48 4.45 4.78
C THR A 96 22.36 3.27 5.24
N PRO A 97 22.75 3.21 6.54
CA PRO A 97 23.77 2.29 7.06
C PRO A 97 23.42 0.80 7.00
N ARG A 98 22.21 0.43 6.56
CA ARG A 98 21.72 -0.95 6.49
C ARG A 98 21.59 -1.50 5.06
N LEU A 99 21.87 -0.68 4.05
CA LEU A 99 21.68 -1.05 2.65
C LEU A 99 23.06 -1.16 2.02
N SER A 100 23.39 -2.33 1.44
CA SER A 100 24.63 -2.49 0.67
C SER A 100 24.72 -1.44 -0.43
N ASP A 101 25.94 -1.09 -0.87
CA ASP A 101 26.23 -0.06 -1.89
C ASP A 101 25.34 -0.13 -3.15
N GLN A 102 24.72 -1.29 -3.42
CA GLN A 102 23.64 -1.49 -4.38
C GLN A 102 22.54 -2.37 -3.79
N LEU A 103 21.28 -1.92 -3.89
CA LEU A 103 20.10 -2.76 -3.63
C LEU A 103 19.54 -3.27 -4.94
N VAL A 104 19.40 -4.59 -5.07
CA VAL A 104 18.74 -5.20 -6.22
C VAL A 104 17.48 -5.88 -5.73
N PHE A 105 16.33 -5.37 -6.16
CA PHE A 105 15.04 -6.00 -5.94
C PHE A 105 14.59 -6.64 -7.26
N PRO A 106 14.37 -7.97 -7.34
CA PRO A 106 13.79 -8.61 -8.52
C PRO A 106 12.63 -7.84 -9.13
N ALA A 107 12.58 -7.84 -10.46
CA ALA A 107 11.57 -7.13 -11.22
C ALA A 107 10.16 -7.55 -10.78
N GLY A 108 9.30 -6.56 -10.53
CA GLY A 108 7.96 -6.77 -10.00
C GLY A 108 7.85 -6.83 -8.48
N THR A 109 8.95 -6.64 -7.74
CA THR A 109 8.90 -6.40 -6.29
C THR A 109 8.10 -5.14 -6.03
N LEU A 110 7.19 -5.20 -5.06
CA LEU A 110 6.40 -4.05 -4.63
C LEU A 110 6.99 -3.45 -3.36
N ILE A 111 7.10 -2.13 -3.33
CA ILE A 111 7.53 -1.40 -2.14
C ILE A 111 6.45 -0.38 -1.81
N ARG A 112 5.87 -0.48 -0.60
CA ARG A 112 4.99 0.57 -0.07
C ARG A 112 5.87 1.75 0.34
N ILE A 113 5.80 2.83 -0.43
CA ILE A 113 6.70 3.98 -0.28
C ILE A 113 6.09 5.10 0.56
N HIS A 114 4.76 5.16 0.63
CA HIS A 114 4.03 6.19 1.38
C HIS A 114 2.62 5.72 1.72
N GLU A 115 1.98 6.36 2.69
CA GLU A 115 0.59 6.09 3.05
C GLU A 115 -0.16 7.32 3.54
N LEU A 116 -1.48 7.26 3.41
CA LEU A 116 -2.41 8.23 3.99
C LEU A 116 -3.57 7.45 4.61
N TYR A 117 -3.68 7.56 5.94
CA TYR A 117 -4.69 6.85 6.71
C TYR A 117 -5.68 7.83 7.34
N GLY A 118 -6.97 7.63 7.05
CA GLY A 118 -8.03 8.58 7.35
C GLY A 118 -8.88 8.25 8.55
N TRP A 119 -8.39 8.56 9.74
CA TRP A 119 -8.97 8.14 11.02
C TRP A 119 -9.23 9.31 11.99
N SER A 120 -9.98 9.07 13.06
CA SER A 120 -10.28 10.06 14.10
C SER A 120 -9.14 10.27 15.11
N GLY A 121 -8.07 9.48 15.01
CA GLY A 121 -7.05 9.32 16.06
C GLY A 121 -7.35 8.17 17.03
N ARG A 122 -8.51 7.51 16.90
CA ARG A 122 -8.82 6.25 17.57
C ARG A 122 -8.76 5.11 16.56
N ALA A 123 -8.17 3.99 16.98
CA ALA A 123 -8.04 2.80 16.15
C ALA A 123 -9.39 2.40 15.53
N ASP A 124 -9.39 2.08 14.24
CA ASP A 124 -10.56 1.57 13.52
C ASP A 124 -11.80 2.52 13.50
N GLU A 125 -11.60 3.82 13.80
CA GLU A 125 -12.63 4.86 13.70
C GLU A 125 -12.28 5.88 12.60
N GLY A 126 -13.18 6.05 11.64
CA GLY A 126 -12.98 6.92 10.48
C GLY A 126 -13.11 8.41 10.79
N CYS A 127 -12.45 9.23 9.95
CA CYS A 127 -12.50 10.69 10.07
C CYS A 127 -13.75 11.35 9.46
N ARG A 128 -14.64 10.58 8.80
CA ARG A 128 -15.85 11.07 8.11
C ARG A 128 -15.61 12.17 7.08
N ALA A 129 -14.38 12.28 6.55
CA ALA A 129 -14.03 13.27 5.55
C ALA A 129 -14.81 13.02 4.24
N PRO A 130 -15.37 14.07 3.59
CA PRO A 130 -15.99 13.94 2.29
C PRO A 130 -14.99 13.45 1.23
N SER A 131 -15.45 12.68 0.24
CA SER A 131 -14.57 12.12 -0.81
C SER A 131 -13.76 13.17 -1.58
N SER A 132 -14.36 14.35 -1.83
CA SER A 132 -13.65 15.46 -2.47
C SER A 132 -12.52 16.04 -1.61
N GLU A 133 -12.65 15.98 -0.28
CA GLU A 133 -11.60 16.39 0.64
C GLU A 133 -10.47 15.36 0.67
N ILE A 134 -10.82 14.07 0.72
CA ILE A 134 -9.86 12.96 0.63
C ILE A 134 -9.04 13.07 -0.66
N ALA A 135 -9.69 13.34 -1.80
CA ALA A 135 -9.00 13.56 -3.08
C ALA A 135 -7.99 14.72 -3.02
N ARG A 136 -8.34 15.84 -2.37
CA ARG A 136 -7.41 16.97 -2.20
C ARG A 136 -6.23 16.61 -1.30
N ARG A 137 -6.47 15.90 -0.19
CA ARG A 137 -5.41 15.42 0.71
C ARG A 137 -4.43 14.50 -0.02
N ILE A 138 -4.93 13.64 -0.92
CA ILE A 138 -4.08 12.79 -1.75
C ILE A 138 -3.19 13.63 -2.67
N LEU A 139 -3.77 14.58 -3.42
CA LEU A 139 -2.99 15.45 -4.31
C LEU A 139 -1.96 16.29 -3.54
N GLU A 140 -2.29 16.68 -2.31
CA GLU A 140 -1.34 17.33 -1.41
C GLU A 140 -0.16 16.41 -1.07
N GLN A 141 -0.42 15.17 -0.65
CA GLN A 141 0.65 14.18 -0.40
C GLN A 141 1.53 13.97 -1.64
N GLU A 142 0.93 13.79 -2.82
CA GLU A 142 1.67 13.62 -4.08
C GLU A 142 2.54 14.84 -4.43
N ARG A 143 2.15 16.04 -4.01
CA ARG A 143 2.91 17.28 -4.25
C ARG A 143 3.97 17.54 -3.18
N THR A 144 3.75 17.17 -1.93
CA THR A 144 4.56 17.65 -0.80
C THR A 144 5.38 16.56 -0.11
N ALA A 145 4.96 15.29 -0.15
CA ALA A 145 5.71 14.22 0.46
C ALA A 145 7.07 14.07 -0.25
N ALA A 146 8.15 14.02 0.53
CA ALA A 146 9.51 14.04 -0.01
C ALA A 146 9.77 12.90 -1.02
N VAL A 147 9.20 11.72 -0.77
CA VAL A 147 9.29 10.56 -1.65
C VAL A 147 8.42 10.66 -2.90
N LEU A 148 7.31 11.43 -2.88
CA LEU A 148 6.34 11.47 -3.97
C LEU A 148 6.48 12.69 -4.90
N LYS A 149 6.95 13.83 -4.40
CA LYS A 149 6.87 15.16 -5.06
C LYS A 149 7.44 15.24 -6.49
N ASN A 150 8.33 14.32 -6.86
CA ASN A 150 8.97 14.28 -8.17
C ASN A 150 8.57 13.04 -9.00
N LEU A 151 7.62 12.23 -8.52
CA LEU A 151 7.18 11.00 -9.15
C LEU A 151 5.88 11.23 -9.93
N HIS A 152 5.75 10.53 -11.05
CA HIS A 152 4.47 10.42 -11.75
C HIS A 152 3.64 9.28 -11.15
N VAL A 153 2.68 9.62 -10.28
CA VAL A 153 1.81 8.63 -9.64
C VAL A 153 0.63 8.28 -10.55
N LEU A 154 0.56 7.02 -10.96
CA LEU A 154 -0.53 6.50 -11.79
C LEU A 154 -1.77 6.20 -10.93
N PRO A 155 -2.99 6.30 -11.51
CA PRO A 155 -4.19 5.71 -10.94
C PRO A 155 -3.98 4.21 -10.70
N GLY A 156 -4.54 3.70 -9.62
CA GLY A 156 -4.53 2.27 -9.35
C GLY A 156 -5.85 1.80 -8.71
N PRO A 157 -5.89 0.57 -8.21
CA PRO A 157 -7.13 -0.11 -7.87
C PRO A 157 -7.76 0.44 -6.60
N ALA A 158 -9.08 0.60 -6.62
CA ALA A 158 -9.85 1.08 -5.48
C ALA A 158 -11.08 0.21 -5.20
N ASP A 159 -11.57 0.28 -3.96
CA ASP A 159 -12.81 -0.37 -3.54
C ASP A 159 -13.93 -0.15 -4.58
N THR A 160 -14.50 -1.23 -5.11
CA THR A 160 -15.58 -1.17 -6.10
C THR A 160 -16.82 -0.41 -5.62
N ASN A 161 -17.03 -0.29 -4.30
CA ASN A 161 -18.14 0.47 -3.75
C ASN A 161 -18.09 1.96 -4.11
N ILE A 162 -16.90 2.51 -4.40
CA ILE A 162 -16.79 3.94 -4.76
C ILE A 162 -17.47 4.28 -6.10
N TYR A 163 -17.71 3.27 -6.94
CA TYR A 163 -18.34 3.44 -8.25
C TYR A 163 -19.86 3.29 -8.20
N GLN A 164 -20.44 2.91 -7.06
CA GLN A 164 -21.88 2.87 -6.90
C GLN A 164 -22.44 4.30 -6.90
N GLU A 165 -23.49 4.51 -7.69
CA GLU A 165 -24.15 5.81 -7.76
C GLU A 165 -25.01 6.05 -6.51
N ASN A 166 -24.89 7.25 -5.95
CA ASN A 166 -25.78 7.74 -4.91
C ASN A 166 -26.19 9.18 -5.25
N ASP A 167 -27.49 9.42 -5.41
CA ASP A 167 -28.05 10.69 -5.89
C ASP A 167 -27.41 11.21 -7.20
N GLY A 168 -27.20 10.30 -8.16
CA GLY A 168 -26.72 10.61 -9.50
C GLY A 168 -25.22 10.91 -9.64
N LYS A 169 -24.42 10.73 -8.57
CA LYS A 169 -22.95 10.78 -8.64
C LYS A 169 -22.30 9.76 -7.72
N SER A 170 -21.36 8.99 -8.24
CA SER A 170 -20.55 8.07 -7.43
C SER A 170 -19.48 8.82 -6.60
N ILE A 171 -18.87 8.12 -5.64
CA ILE A 171 -17.71 8.62 -4.90
C ILE A 171 -16.54 8.83 -5.87
N ALA A 172 -16.35 7.90 -6.82
CA ALA A 172 -15.35 8.00 -7.87
C ALA A 172 -15.51 9.29 -8.69
N ASP A 173 -16.74 9.65 -9.10
CA ASP A 173 -16.99 10.87 -9.86
C ASP A 173 -16.63 12.13 -9.07
N LYS A 174 -16.95 12.15 -7.77
CA LYS A 174 -16.63 13.26 -6.87
C LYS A 174 -15.11 13.42 -6.71
N MET A 175 -14.37 12.30 -6.60
CA MET A 175 -12.90 12.32 -6.53
C MET A 175 -12.27 12.70 -7.88
N ALA A 176 -12.80 12.21 -8.99
CA ALA A 176 -12.34 12.51 -10.34
C ALA A 176 -12.49 14.00 -10.65
N LYS A 177 -13.61 14.61 -10.26
CA LYS A 177 -13.82 16.06 -10.36
C LYS A 177 -12.81 16.87 -9.53
N ALA A 178 -12.31 16.30 -8.43
CA ALA A 178 -11.26 16.90 -7.61
C ALA A 178 -9.83 16.59 -8.10
N GLY A 179 -9.67 15.82 -9.19
CA GLY A 179 -8.39 15.53 -9.82
C GLY A 179 -7.82 14.14 -9.55
N VAL A 180 -8.55 13.27 -8.82
CA VAL A 180 -8.09 11.92 -8.47
C VAL A 180 -8.94 10.87 -9.18
N ARG A 181 -8.30 10.03 -10.01
CA ARG A 181 -8.96 8.89 -10.67
C ARG A 181 -8.47 7.58 -10.07
N TRP A 182 -9.31 6.57 -10.17
CA TRP A 182 -9.05 5.20 -9.72
C TRP A 182 -9.43 4.23 -10.82
N VAL A 183 -8.94 2.99 -10.72
CA VAL A 183 -9.47 1.85 -11.49
C VAL A 183 -10.22 0.91 -10.54
N PRO A 184 -11.23 0.16 -10.99
CA PRO A 184 -11.93 -0.79 -10.12
C PRO A 184 -11.00 -1.92 -9.66
N ALA A 185 -11.02 -2.24 -8.36
CA ALA A 185 -10.33 -3.42 -7.85
C ALA A 185 -11.00 -4.72 -8.32
N ILE A 186 -10.22 -5.80 -8.42
CA ILE A 186 -10.75 -7.13 -8.73
C ILE A 186 -11.37 -7.73 -7.46
N LYS A 187 -12.70 -7.91 -7.45
CA LYS A 187 -13.48 -8.43 -6.30
C LYS A 187 -14.38 -9.65 -6.63
N GLY A 188 -13.85 -10.61 -7.38
CA GLY A 188 -14.55 -11.88 -7.66
C GLY A 188 -14.57 -12.87 -6.48
N PRO A 189 -15.37 -13.94 -6.53
CA PRO A 189 -15.30 -15.04 -5.57
C PRO A 189 -13.86 -15.57 -5.42
N GLY A 190 -13.41 -15.77 -4.18
CA GLY A 190 -12.04 -16.22 -3.89
C GLY A 190 -10.96 -15.13 -3.91
N SER A 191 -11.26 -13.91 -4.38
CA SER A 191 -10.27 -12.83 -4.46
C SER A 191 -9.61 -12.47 -3.12
N ARG A 192 -10.33 -12.63 -2.01
CA ARG A 192 -9.78 -12.42 -0.66
C ARG A 192 -8.68 -13.43 -0.32
N LYS A 193 -8.96 -14.73 -0.49
CA LYS A 193 -8.01 -15.82 -0.31
C LYS A 193 -6.80 -15.70 -1.24
N THR A 194 -7.04 -15.46 -2.53
CA THR A 194 -5.97 -15.23 -3.51
C THR A 194 -5.11 -14.04 -3.11
N GLY A 195 -5.74 -12.97 -2.63
CA GLY A 195 -5.04 -11.79 -2.12
C GLY A 195 -4.13 -12.08 -0.94
N LEU A 196 -4.62 -12.85 0.04
CA LEU A 196 -3.82 -13.27 1.18
C LEU A 196 -2.64 -14.13 0.74
N GLU A 197 -2.87 -15.12 -0.13
CA GLU A 197 -1.81 -16.01 -0.59
C GLU A 197 -0.75 -15.24 -1.37
N LEU A 198 -1.14 -14.32 -2.27
CA LEU A 198 -0.19 -13.45 -2.94
C LEU A 198 0.64 -12.63 -1.94
N LEU A 199 0.03 -12.05 -0.91
CA LEU A 199 0.78 -11.33 0.11
C LEU A 199 1.78 -12.25 0.83
N ARG A 200 1.35 -13.46 1.20
CA ARG A 200 2.21 -14.46 1.84
C ARG A 200 3.39 -14.86 0.95
N GLU A 201 3.16 -15.13 -0.33
CA GLU A 201 4.21 -15.43 -1.31
C GLU A 201 5.25 -14.29 -1.39
N ARG A 202 4.80 -13.02 -1.42
CA ARG A 202 5.67 -11.84 -1.49
C ARG A 202 6.52 -11.66 -0.23
N LEU A 203 5.95 -11.88 0.96
CA LEU A 203 6.70 -11.83 2.21
C LEU A 203 7.72 -12.98 2.26
N LYS A 204 7.31 -14.20 1.89
CA LYS A 204 8.21 -15.35 1.83
C LYS A 204 9.39 -15.13 0.88
N ALA A 205 9.15 -14.55 -0.30
CA ALA A 205 10.20 -14.18 -1.23
C ALA A 205 11.20 -13.18 -0.60
N GLY A 206 10.69 -12.21 0.16
CA GLY A 206 11.46 -11.23 0.91
C GLY A 206 12.43 -11.82 1.94
N LEU A 207 12.20 -13.05 2.41
CA LEU A 207 13.07 -13.77 3.34
C LEU A 207 14.25 -14.50 2.67
N ALA A 208 14.17 -14.78 1.37
CA ALA A 208 15.19 -15.54 0.65
C ALA A 208 16.47 -14.70 0.39
N ARG A 209 17.65 -15.31 0.52
CA ARG A 209 18.95 -14.67 0.22
C ARG A 209 19.81 -15.62 -0.62
N PRO A 210 20.13 -15.29 -1.90
CA PRO A 210 19.64 -14.13 -2.64
C PRO A 210 18.12 -14.18 -2.85
N MET A 211 17.50 -13.01 -3.06
CA MET A 211 16.09 -12.92 -3.41
C MET A 211 15.94 -13.16 -4.92
N GLU A 212 15.26 -14.23 -5.29
CA GLU A 212 15.06 -14.62 -6.70
C GLU A 212 13.67 -14.23 -7.21
N GLU A 213 12.67 -14.34 -6.34
CA GLU A 213 11.29 -14.00 -6.64
C GLU A 213 10.95 -12.58 -6.15
N PRO A 214 10.03 -11.87 -6.84
CA PRO A 214 9.71 -10.51 -6.45
C PRO A 214 8.89 -10.46 -5.16
N GLY A 215 9.37 -9.70 -4.17
CA GLY A 215 8.81 -9.62 -2.82
C GLY A 215 7.90 -8.43 -2.57
N LEU A 216 7.59 -8.18 -1.29
CA LEU A 216 6.92 -6.98 -0.81
C LEU A 216 7.67 -6.38 0.38
N PHE A 217 7.98 -5.10 0.29
CA PHE A 217 8.66 -4.33 1.33
C PHE A 217 7.88 -3.06 1.66
N VAL A 218 8.18 -2.47 2.80
CA VAL A 218 7.47 -1.30 3.32
C VAL A 218 8.47 -0.30 3.87
N PHE A 219 8.33 0.97 3.51
CA PHE A 219 9.11 2.04 4.12
C PHE A 219 8.70 2.21 5.58
N GLU A 220 9.67 2.44 6.46
CA GLU A 220 9.48 2.63 7.91
C GLU A 220 8.45 3.73 8.27
N GLY A 221 8.23 4.70 7.38
CA GLY A 221 7.20 5.73 7.53
C GLY A 221 5.77 5.22 7.41
N CYS A 222 5.55 4.03 6.87
CA CYS A 222 4.21 3.44 6.66
C CYS A 222 3.71 2.73 7.93
N ARG A 223 3.54 3.51 9.00
CA ARG A 223 3.24 3.03 10.36
C ARG A 223 1.90 2.30 10.47
N HIS A 224 0.89 2.71 9.71
CA HIS A 224 -0.42 2.07 9.68
C HIS A 224 -0.35 0.68 9.06
N PHE A 225 0.40 0.51 7.96
CA PHE A 225 0.68 -0.84 7.45
C PHE A 225 1.35 -1.69 8.52
N ILE A 226 2.45 -1.21 9.10
CA ILE A 226 3.26 -1.96 10.07
C ILE A 226 2.42 -2.38 11.27
N ARG A 227 1.53 -1.51 11.77
CA ARG A 227 0.74 -1.81 12.97
C ARG A 227 -0.50 -2.67 12.71
N THR A 228 -1.08 -2.65 11.51
CA THR A 228 -2.37 -3.33 11.25
C THR A 228 -2.19 -4.62 10.46
N VAL A 229 -1.37 -4.63 9.40
CA VAL A 229 -1.33 -5.74 8.45
C VAL A 229 -0.67 -7.00 9.02
N PRO A 230 0.54 -6.94 9.63
CA PRO A 230 1.22 -8.13 10.14
C PRO A 230 0.44 -8.88 11.23
N VAL A 231 -0.42 -8.15 11.95
CA VAL A 231 -1.13 -8.63 13.14
C VAL A 231 -2.58 -9.02 12.86
N LEU A 232 -2.99 -9.04 11.57
CA LEU A 232 -4.34 -9.41 11.22
C LEU A 232 -4.64 -10.83 11.70
N PRO A 233 -5.74 -11.05 12.43
CA PRO A 233 -6.16 -12.40 12.79
C PRO A 233 -6.64 -13.15 11.55
N ARG A 234 -6.50 -14.48 11.57
CA ARG A 234 -7.24 -15.34 10.65
C ARG A 234 -8.73 -15.31 10.98
N SER A 235 -9.57 -15.48 9.98
CA SER A 235 -11.01 -15.67 10.18
C SER A 235 -11.28 -16.99 10.90
N GLU A 236 -12.16 -16.97 11.92
CA GLU A 236 -12.56 -18.17 12.67
C GLU A 236 -13.35 -19.16 11.79
N SER A 237 -14.09 -18.66 10.81
CA SER A 237 -14.94 -19.47 9.92
C SER A 237 -14.26 -19.89 8.63
N ASP A 238 -13.19 -19.18 8.23
CA ASP A 238 -12.42 -19.45 7.03
C ASP A 238 -10.93 -19.13 7.25
N PRO A 239 -10.13 -20.08 7.77
CA PRO A 239 -8.73 -19.83 8.12
C PRO A 239 -7.81 -19.42 6.95
N GLU A 240 -8.29 -19.54 5.70
CA GLU A 240 -7.62 -19.06 4.48
C GLU A 240 -7.91 -17.57 4.18
N ASP A 241 -8.66 -16.90 5.03
CA ASP A 241 -8.98 -15.47 4.96
C ASP A 241 -8.61 -14.78 6.29
N VAL A 242 -8.54 -13.45 6.26
CA VAL A 242 -8.36 -12.60 7.44
C VAL A 242 -9.71 -12.28 8.09
N GLU A 243 -9.71 -12.01 9.39
CA GLU A 243 -10.90 -11.59 10.13
C GLU A 243 -11.38 -10.20 9.67
N THR A 244 -12.54 -10.16 9.02
CA THR A 244 -13.17 -8.95 8.46
C THR A 244 -13.58 -7.90 9.50
N LYS A 245 -13.69 -8.28 10.78
CA LYS A 245 -14.00 -7.33 11.87
C LYS A 245 -12.76 -6.64 12.44
N ALA A 246 -11.56 -7.10 12.08
CA ALA A 246 -10.32 -6.44 12.45
C ALA A 246 -10.12 -5.15 11.62
N GLU A 247 -9.13 -4.34 12.00
CA GLU A 247 -8.76 -3.13 11.28
C GLU A 247 -8.02 -3.50 9.97
N ASP A 248 -8.75 -3.94 8.95
CA ASP A 248 -8.22 -4.53 7.72
C ASP A 248 -8.10 -3.54 6.54
N HIS A 249 -8.44 -2.27 6.71
CA HIS A 249 -8.43 -1.24 5.66
C HIS A 249 -7.12 -1.14 4.86
N VAL A 250 -5.97 -1.20 5.54
CA VAL A 250 -4.65 -1.16 4.87
C VAL A 250 -4.37 -2.45 4.12
N TYR A 251 -4.80 -3.59 4.67
CA TYR A 251 -4.70 -4.88 4.01
C TYR A 251 -5.60 -4.97 2.78
N ASP A 252 -6.82 -4.44 2.86
CA ASP A 252 -7.75 -4.47 1.75
C ASP A 252 -7.23 -3.67 0.55
N GLU A 253 -6.70 -2.45 0.75
CA GLU A 253 -6.06 -1.72 -0.36
C GLU A 253 -4.77 -2.38 -0.86
N THR A 254 -3.97 -2.96 0.04
CA THR A 254 -2.77 -3.73 -0.36
C THR A 254 -3.15 -4.92 -1.24
N ARG A 255 -4.21 -5.62 -0.85
CA ARG A 255 -4.77 -6.74 -1.60
C ARG A 255 -5.29 -6.32 -2.96
N TYR A 256 -5.99 -5.18 -3.05
CA TYR A 256 -6.41 -4.63 -4.33
C TYR A 256 -5.21 -4.40 -5.25
N ARG A 257 -4.10 -3.86 -4.70
CA ARG A 257 -2.85 -3.66 -5.45
C ARG A 257 -2.21 -4.95 -5.92
N LEU A 258 -2.18 -5.98 -5.07
CA LEU A 258 -1.61 -7.29 -5.40
C LEU A 258 -2.41 -8.02 -6.49
N LEU A 259 -3.73 -7.90 -6.46
CA LEU A 259 -4.63 -8.53 -7.44
C LEU A 259 -4.69 -7.78 -8.78
N ALA A 260 -4.34 -6.49 -8.79
CA ALA A 260 -4.42 -5.69 -10.00
C ALA A 260 -3.53 -6.28 -11.10
N LYS A 261 -4.17 -6.70 -12.19
CA LYS A 261 -3.47 -7.08 -13.42
C LYS A 261 -2.95 -5.81 -14.08
N GLU A 262 -1.74 -5.90 -14.61
CA GLU A 262 -1.24 -4.80 -15.44
C GLU A 262 -2.01 -4.79 -16.75
N SER A 263 -2.64 -3.66 -17.05
CA SER A 263 -2.89 -3.31 -18.44
C SER A 263 -1.51 -3.03 -19.04
N GLY A 264 -0.94 -4.02 -19.73
CA GLY A 264 0.18 -3.78 -20.64
C GLY A 264 -0.15 -2.60 -21.55
N GLY A 265 0.81 -1.72 -21.77
CA GLY A 265 0.59 -0.49 -22.52
C GLY A 265 -0.11 -0.73 -23.85
N GLY A 266 -1.14 0.07 -24.14
CA GLY A 266 -1.83 0.08 -25.42
C GLY A 266 -3.34 0.25 -25.25
N PHE A 267 -3.86 1.40 -25.71
CA PHE A 267 -5.28 1.57 -25.97
C PHE A 267 -5.78 0.46 -26.90
N LEU A 268 -6.75 -0.32 -26.46
CA LEU A 268 -7.69 -1.01 -27.32
C LEU A 268 -9.09 -0.53 -26.93
N GLY A 269 -9.51 0.55 -27.57
CA GLY A 269 -10.92 0.85 -27.73
C GLY A 269 -11.45 -0.11 -28.78
N GLU A 270 -12.10 -1.18 -28.35
CA GLU A 270 -13.01 -1.92 -29.22
C GLU A 270 -14.26 -1.05 -29.43
N SER A 271 -14.28 -0.34 -30.55
CA SER A 271 -15.50 -0.07 -31.28
C SER A 271 -15.14 -0.13 -32.76
N GLY A 272 -15.53 -1.23 -33.41
CA GLY A 272 -15.39 -1.39 -34.84
C GLY A 272 -16.20 -0.35 -35.60
N GLU A 273 -15.65 0.12 -36.71
CA GLU A 273 -16.27 0.12 -38.03
C GLU A 273 -15.23 0.66 -39.02
N GLY A 274 -15.08 -0.04 -40.15
CA GLY A 274 -13.98 0.16 -41.08
C GLY A 274 -13.98 1.49 -41.82
N VAL A 275 -12.79 1.88 -42.28
CA VAL A 275 -12.62 2.60 -43.55
C VAL A 275 -11.34 2.07 -44.18
N GLU A 276 -11.51 1.30 -45.26
CA GLU A 276 -10.47 1.10 -46.27
C GLU A 276 -10.17 2.43 -46.98
N ALA A 277 -8.92 2.53 -47.43
CA ALA A 277 -8.46 3.15 -48.67
C ALA A 277 -7.78 4.53 -48.61
N LEU A 278 -6.78 4.60 -49.50
CA LEU A 278 -6.17 5.75 -50.17
C LEU A 278 -5.02 6.46 -49.47
N PHE A 279 -3.80 5.98 -49.73
CA PHE A 279 -2.71 6.86 -50.16
C PHE A 279 -1.93 6.19 -51.29
N ASP A 280 -2.38 6.46 -52.51
CA ASP A 280 -1.53 6.55 -53.69
C ASP A 280 -1.47 8.04 -54.07
N GLU A 281 -0.40 8.42 -54.77
CA GLU A 281 0.00 9.75 -55.26
C GLU A 281 0.93 10.61 -54.37
N GLY A 282 2.18 10.72 -54.83
CA GLY A 282 3.20 11.66 -54.40
C GLY A 282 4.62 11.21 -54.75
#